data_AF-A0AAW3B5M9-F1
#
_entry.id   AF-A0AAW3B5M9-F1
#
_cell.length_a   1.000
_cell.length_b   1.000
_cell.length_c   1.000
_cell.angle_alpha   90.00
_cell.angle_beta   90.00
_cell.angle_gamma   90.00
#
_symmetry.space_group_name_H-M   'P 1'
#
loop_
_entity.id
_entity.type
_entity.pdbx_description
1 polymer ?
#
loop_
_entity_poly.entity_id
_entity_poly.type
_entity_poly.pdbx_seq_one_letter_code
_entity_poly.pdbx_strand_id
1 'polypeptide(L)'
;MPAAITQCEADPRCRWSYSSQECQNPVGFSSAESGIFAGSMIAGCLIGSMFAGPLASTIGARLSFLLVGLVGVVSSVLYHVSCAENEFWVLIVGRFVIGLFLGVIGVACPVYTDQNAHPKWKRTIGVMFQVFTTLGDRK
;
A
#
# COMPACT_ATOMS: atom_id res chain seq x y z
N MET A 1 -18.89 23.23 26.89
CA MET A 1 -17.71 22.32 26.97
C MET A 1 -18.02 21.06 27.79
N PRO A 2 -18.43 21.11 29.07
CA PRO A 2 -18.63 19.89 29.88
C PRO A 2 -19.80 19.01 29.41
N ALA A 3 -20.87 19.62 28.87
CA ALA A 3 -22.05 18.89 28.38
C ALA A 3 -21.74 17.95 27.20
N ALA A 4 -20.81 18.33 26.32
CA ALA A 4 -20.42 17.53 25.15
C ALA A 4 -19.61 16.28 25.55
N ILE A 5 -18.79 16.38 26.60
CA ILE A 5 -18.01 15.26 27.15
C ILE A 5 -18.95 14.25 27.80
N THR A 6 -19.91 14.72 28.62
CA THR A 6 -20.89 13.84 29.28
C THR A 6 -21.83 13.12 28.31
N GLN A 7 -22.13 13.71 27.16
CA GLN A 7 -22.88 13.03 26.10
C GLN A 7 -22.04 11.98 25.36
N CYS A 8 -20.72 12.19 25.25
CA CYS A 8 -19.80 11.24 24.64
C CYS A 8 -19.55 10.01 25.53
N GLU A 9 -19.45 10.21 26.84
CA GLU A 9 -19.24 9.15 27.84
C GLU A 9 -20.47 8.25 28.05
N ALA A 10 -21.63 8.66 27.51
CA ALA A 10 -22.87 7.89 27.59
C ALA A 10 -22.91 6.69 26.63
N ASP A 11 -22.12 6.69 25.55
CA ASP A 11 -21.98 5.55 24.64
C ASP A 11 -20.64 4.84 24.94
N PRO A 12 -20.63 3.55 25.33
CA PRO A 12 -19.39 2.83 25.66
C PRO A 12 -18.43 2.67 24.47
N ARG A 13 -18.88 2.99 23.26
CA ARG A 13 -18.09 2.96 22.02
C ARG A 13 -17.42 4.27 21.68
N CYS A 14 -17.61 5.35 22.44
CA CYS A 14 -17.05 6.65 22.09
C CYS A 14 -15.99 7.09 23.10
N ARG A 15 -14.93 7.74 22.61
CA ARG A 15 -13.89 8.35 23.44
C ARG A 15 -13.73 9.82 23.05
N TRP A 16 -13.64 10.68 24.05
CA TRP A 16 -13.46 12.11 23.83
C TRP A 16 -12.03 12.41 23.35
N SER A 17 -11.88 13.09 22.20
CA SER A 17 -10.59 13.55 21.70
C SER A 17 -10.37 15.02 22.09
N TYR A 18 -9.46 15.27 23.03
CA TYR A 18 -9.08 16.62 23.44
C TYR A 18 -8.39 17.43 22.34
N SER A 19 -7.82 16.76 21.33
CA SER A 19 -7.10 17.42 20.22
C SER A 19 -8.04 18.04 19.19
N SER A 20 -9.22 17.45 18.95
CA SER A 20 -10.17 17.94 17.95
C SER A 20 -11.47 18.48 18.56
N GLN A 21 -11.63 18.43 19.90
CA GLN A 21 -12.84 18.80 20.63
C GLN A 21 -14.10 18.08 20.10
N GLU A 22 -13.93 16.86 19.59
CA GLU A 22 -14.98 16.03 19.01
C GLU A 22 -15.03 14.67 19.68
N CYS A 23 -16.22 14.11 19.76
CA CYS A 23 -16.47 12.76 20.23
C CYS A 23 -16.20 11.78 19.09
N GLN A 24 -15.16 10.95 19.21
CA GLN A 24 -14.81 9.96 18.19
C GLN A 24 -15.18 8.55 18.68
N ASN A 25 -15.88 7.81 17.83
CA ASN A 25 -16.03 6.36 17.99
C ASN A 25 -14.72 5.71 17.49
N PRO A 26 -13.87 5.11 18.35
CA PRO A 26 -12.71 4.36 17.90
C PRO A 26 -13.16 3.00 17.36
N VAL A 27 -13.98 3.01 16.30
CA VAL A 27 -14.16 1.88 15.39
C VAL A 27 -12.96 1.85 14.45
N GLY A 28 -11.79 1.52 14.99
CA GLY A 28 -10.56 1.52 14.22
C GLY A 28 -9.34 1.12 15.04
N PHE A 29 -8.37 0.52 14.33
CA PHE A 29 -7.05 0.18 14.82
C PHE A 29 -6.39 1.36 15.52
N SER A 30 -5.69 1.10 16.63
CA SER A 30 -4.92 2.09 17.38
C SER A 30 -3.94 2.84 16.46
N SER A 31 -3.54 4.06 16.83
CA SER A 31 -2.58 4.86 16.04
C SER A 31 -1.29 4.09 15.76
N ALA A 32 -0.85 3.26 16.72
CA ALA A 32 0.32 2.40 16.56
C ALA A 32 0.09 1.27 15.53
N GLU A 33 -1.09 0.65 15.54
CA GLU A 33 -1.46 -0.42 14.62
C GLU A 33 -1.58 0.08 13.18
N SER A 34 -2.19 1.25 12.99
CA SER A 34 -2.24 1.92 11.68
C SER A 34 -0.83 2.28 11.16
N GLY A 35 0.07 2.68 12.07
CA GLY A 35 1.47 2.94 11.75
C GLY A 35 2.23 1.69 11.31
N ILE A 36 2.06 0.57 12.04
CA ILE A 36 2.66 -0.72 11.69
C ILE A 36 2.12 -1.23 10.34
N PHE A 37 0.82 -1.07 10.11
CA PHE A 37 0.18 -1.41 8.84
C PHE A 37 0.81 -0.66 7.66
N ALA A 38 0.95 0.67 7.75
CA ALA A 38 1.60 1.47 6.71
C ALA A 38 3.10 1.16 6.58
N GLY A 39 3.80 0.97 7.71
CA GLY A 39 5.23 0.69 7.74
C GLY A 39 5.61 -0.65 7.12
N SER A 40 4.79 -1.68 7.31
CA SER A 40 5.01 -3.01 6.72
C SER A 40 5.05 -2.99 5.19
N MET A 41 4.22 -2.15 4.57
CA MET A 41 4.21 -1.98 3.11
C MET A 41 5.51 -1.33 2.63
N ILE A 42 5.98 -0.28 3.30
CA ILE A 42 7.23 0.41 2.93
C ILE A 42 8.43 -0.52 3.11
N ALA A 43 8.47 -1.29 4.21
CA ALA A 43 9.51 -2.29 4.43
C ALA A 43 9.53 -3.36 3.33
N GLY A 44 8.36 -3.85 2.92
CA GLY A 44 8.21 -4.75 1.77
C GLY A 44 8.74 -4.12 0.48
N CYS A 45 8.31 -2.89 0.16
CA CYS A 45 8.77 -2.17 -1.03
C CYS A 45 10.29 -1.99 -1.07
N LEU A 46 10.91 -1.63 0.06
CA LEU A 46 12.36 -1.48 0.17
C LEU A 46 13.07 -2.79 -0.21
N ILE A 47 12.68 -3.89 0.44
CA ILE A 47 13.27 -5.21 0.19
C ILE A 47 13.03 -5.63 -1.26
N GLY A 48 11.81 -5.48 -1.77
CA GLY A 48 11.47 -5.79 -3.16
C GLY A 48 12.30 -5.01 -4.17
N SER A 49 12.51 -3.71 -3.94
CA SER A 49 13.31 -2.87 -4.82
C SER A 49 14.79 -3.29 -4.90
N MET A 50 15.36 -3.81 -3.81
CA MET A 50 16.75 -4.31 -3.80
C MET A 50 16.93 -5.51 -4.73
N PHE A 51 15.94 -6.41 -4.80
CA PHE A 51 15.98 -7.58 -5.67
C PHE A 51 15.57 -7.27 -7.13
N ALA A 52 15.05 -6.07 -7.40
CA ALA A 52 14.54 -5.71 -8.72
C ALA A 52 15.62 -5.70 -9.81
N GLY A 53 16.87 -5.34 -9.48
CA GLY A 53 17.98 -5.29 -10.43
C GLY A 53 18.26 -6.62 -11.15
N PRO A 54 18.63 -7.69 -10.43
CA PRO A 54 18.87 -9.01 -11.04
C PRO A 54 17.60 -9.67 -11.57
N LEU A 55 16.42 -9.36 -11.02
CA LEU A 55 15.14 -9.91 -11.49
C LEU A 55 14.72 -9.28 -12.83
N ALA A 56 15.00 -8.00 -13.04
CA ALA A 56 14.68 -7.30 -14.27
C ALA A 56 15.46 -7.83 -15.48
N SER A 57 16.69 -8.34 -15.28
CA SER A 57 17.50 -8.91 -16.35
C SER A 57 17.17 -10.37 -16.68
N THR A 58 16.59 -11.13 -15.75
CA THR A 58 16.37 -12.57 -15.89
C THR A 58 14.93 -12.96 -16.21
N ILE A 59 13.93 -12.29 -15.64
CA ILE A 59 12.54 -12.78 -15.67
C ILE A 59 11.70 -12.22 -16.82
N GLY A 60 12.16 -11.17 -17.51
CA GLY A 60 11.40 -10.53 -18.58
C GLY A 60 10.14 -9.83 -18.05
N ALA A 61 9.98 -8.54 -18.34
CA ALA A 61 8.99 -7.73 -17.61
C ALA A 61 7.54 -8.24 -17.72
N ARG A 62 7.18 -8.93 -18.82
CA ARG A 62 5.84 -9.53 -18.98
C ARG A 62 5.51 -10.53 -17.87
N LEU A 63 6.48 -11.33 -17.43
CA LEU A 63 6.26 -12.30 -16.37
C LEU A 63 6.16 -11.60 -15.01
N SER A 64 6.93 -10.53 -14.79
CA SER A 64 6.82 -9.70 -13.57
C SER A 64 5.43 -9.09 -13.40
N PHE A 65 4.83 -8.57 -14.48
CA PHE A 65 3.45 -8.05 -14.44
C PHE A 65 2.42 -9.13 -14.10
N LEU A 66 2.58 -10.33 -14.67
CA LEU A 66 1.67 -11.45 -14.42
C LEU A 66 1.78 -11.98 -12.99
N LEU A 67 3.00 -12.08 -12.45
CA LEU A 67 3.23 -12.47 -11.05
C LEU A 67 2.65 -11.45 -10.08
N VAL A 68 2.83 -10.15 -10.33
CA VAL A 68 2.23 -9.09 -9.50
C VAL A 68 0.70 -9.15 -9.55
N GLY A 69 0.12 -9.41 -10.73
CA GLY A 69 -1.32 -9.59 -10.88
C GLY A 69 -1.86 -10.77 -10.06
N LEU A 70 -1.21 -11.94 -10.15
CA LEU A 70 -1.57 -13.12 -9.36
C LEU A 70 -1.45 -12.87 -7.86
N VAL A 71 -0.34 -12.28 -7.42
CA VAL A 71 -0.14 -11.96 -6.00
C VAL A 71 -1.14 -10.90 -5.54
N GLY A 72 -1.51 -9.94 -6.40
CA GLY A 72 -2.54 -8.95 -6.12
C GLY A 72 -3.91 -9.59 -5.89
N VAL A 73 -4.30 -10.56 -6.72
CA VAL A 73 -5.54 -11.33 -6.54
C VAL A 73 -5.51 -12.10 -5.22
N VAL A 74 -4.42 -12.83 -4.95
CA VAL A 74 -4.25 -13.58 -3.69
C VAL A 74 -4.30 -12.65 -2.48
N SER A 75 -3.62 -11.50 -2.54
CA SER A 75 -3.61 -10.50 -1.47
C SER A 75 -4.98 -9.90 -1.24
N SER A 76 -5.75 -9.63 -2.29
CA SER A 76 -7.14 -9.12 -2.19
C SER A 76 -8.06 -10.14 -1.52
N VAL A 77 -7.92 -11.42 -1.86
CA VAL A 77 -8.69 -12.50 -1.24
C VAL A 77 -8.30 -12.64 0.23
N LEU A 78 -7.00 -12.64 0.53
CA LEU A 78 -6.50 -12.67 1.91
C LEU A 78 -7.07 -11.51 2.73
N TYR A 79 -7.12 -10.30 2.17
CA TYR A 79 -7.64 -9.13 2.85
C TYR A 79 -9.12 -9.29 3.19
N HIS A 80 -9.91 -9.79 2.23
CA HIS A 80 -11.34 -10.02 2.42
C HIS A 80 -11.63 -11.11 3.46
N VAL A 81 -10.81 -12.15 3.52
CA VAL A 81 -10.91 -13.22 4.54
C VAL A 81 -10.44 -12.71 5.91
N SER A 82 -9.38 -11.90 5.97
CA SER A 82 -8.87 -11.34 7.22
C SER A 82 -9.88 -10.41 7.90
N CYS A 83 -10.69 -9.70 7.12
CA CYS A 83 -11.80 -8.89 7.65
C CYS A 83 -12.91 -9.74 8.29
N ALA A 84 -13.06 -11.01 7.93
CA ALA A 84 -14.04 -11.91 8.53
C ALA A 84 -13.57 -12.48 9.88
N GLU A 85 -12.29 -12.80 10.00
CA GLU A 85 -11.70 -13.49 11.17
C GLU A 85 -11.05 -12.53 12.19
N ASN A 86 -11.01 -11.21 11.93
CA ASN A 86 -10.39 -10.18 12.79
C ASN A 86 -8.90 -10.42 13.14
N GLU A 87 -8.16 -11.15 12.31
CA GLU A 87 -6.73 -11.40 12.54
C GLU A 87 -5.87 -10.29 11.94
N PHE A 88 -5.43 -9.36 12.79
CA PHE A 88 -4.56 -8.23 12.40
C PHE A 88 -3.21 -8.68 11.80
N TRP A 89 -2.69 -9.84 12.21
CA TRP A 89 -1.41 -10.38 11.72
C TRP A 89 -1.43 -10.74 10.24
N VAL A 90 -2.50 -11.38 9.76
CA VAL A 90 -2.63 -11.78 8.34
C VAL A 90 -2.67 -10.54 7.46
N LEU A 91 -3.28 -9.47 7.97
CA LEU A 91 -3.44 -8.19 7.30
C LEU A 91 -2.08 -7.47 7.12
N ILE A 92 -1.20 -7.53 8.13
CA ILE A 92 0.19 -7.04 8.03
C ILE A 92 1.00 -7.87 7.02
N VAL A 93 0.93 -9.20 7.08
CA VAL A 93 1.68 -10.07 6.18
C VAL A 93 1.25 -9.86 4.73
N GLY A 94 -0.06 -9.74 4.47
CA GLY A 94 -0.58 -9.43 3.14
C GLY A 94 -0.03 -8.09 2.61
N ARG A 95 0.09 -7.06 3.47
CA ARG A 95 0.68 -5.78 3.08
C ARG A 95 2.17 -5.83 2.81
N PHE A 96 2.90 -6.61 3.60
CA PHE A 96 4.32 -6.81 3.38
C PHE A 96 4.58 -7.52 2.05
N VAL A 97 3.81 -8.58 1.75
CA VAL A 97 3.93 -9.34 0.51
C VAL A 97 3.59 -8.46 -0.70
N ILE A 98 2.44 -7.78 -0.71
CA ILE A 98 2.09 -6.90 -1.83
C ILE A 98 3.10 -5.75 -1.99
N GLY A 99 3.63 -5.22 -0.88
CA GLY A 99 4.70 -4.22 -0.89
C GLY A 99 5.97 -4.73 -1.60
N LEU A 100 6.39 -5.97 -1.33
CA LEU A 100 7.54 -6.58 -1.99
C LEU A 100 7.37 -6.61 -3.51
N PHE A 101 6.22 -7.04 -4.01
CA PHE A 101 5.93 -7.07 -5.44
C PHE A 101 5.78 -5.67 -6.06
N LEU A 102 5.19 -4.72 -5.33
CA LEU A 102 5.10 -3.31 -5.75
C LEU A 102 6.48 -2.64 -5.85
N GLY A 103 7.42 -2.98 -4.99
CA GLY A 103 8.82 -2.51 -5.08
C GLY A 103 9.52 -3.02 -6.34
N VAL A 104 9.33 -4.29 -6.68
CA VAL A 104 9.92 -4.90 -7.89
C VAL A 104 9.31 -4.29 -9.17
N ILE A 105 7.98 -4.18 -9.24
CA ILE A 105 7.30 -3.69 -10.44
C ILE A 105 7.56 -2.20 -10.69
N GLY A 106 7.70 -1.39 -9.63
CA GLY A 106 8.01 0.03 -9.75
C GLY A 106 9.33 0.30 -10.47
N VAL A 107 10.31 -0.60 -10.34
CA VAL A 107 11.59 -0.53 -11.05
C VAL A 107 11.50 -1.21 -12.42
N ALA A 108 10.81 -2.36 -12.53
CA ALA A 108 10.72 -3.11 -13.78
C ALA A 108 9.88 -2.41 -14.87
N CYS A 109 8.82 -1.69 -14.49
CA CYS A 109 7.88 -1.03 -15.40
C CYS A 109 8.54 0.05 -16.29
N PRO A 110 9.28 1.05 -15.75
CA PRO A 110 9.95 2.05 -16.58
C PRO A 110 11.08 1.43 -17.41
N VAL A 111 11.82 0.44 -16.88
CA VAL A 111 12.90 -0.25 -17.62
C VAL A 111 12.34 -1.02 -18.82
N TYR A 112 11.23 -1.73 -18.65
CA TYR A 112 10.56 -2.40 -19.76
C TYR A 112 10.10 -1.42 -20.83
N THR A 113 9.50 -0.32 -20.39
CA THR A 113 8.98 0.69 -21.31
C THR A 113 10.12 1.36 -22.08
N ASP A 114 11.27 1.59 -21.45
CA ASP A 114 12.47 2.10 -22.14
C ASP A 114 13.00 1.10 -23.19
N GLN A 115 12.99 -0.20 -22.89
CA GLN A 115 13.45 -1.23 -23.82
C GLN A 115 12.54 -1.38 -25.05
N ASN A 116 11.23 -1.18 -24.90
CA ASN A 116 10.25 -1.30 -26.00
C ASN A 116 10.02 0.01 -26.76
N ALA A 117 10.36 1.16 -26.17
CA ALA A 117 10.11 2.45 -26.78
C ALA A 117 11.12 2.83 -27.88
N HIS A 118 10.62 3.42 -28.96
CA HIS A 118 11.46 4.01 -30.00
C HIS A 118 12.38 5.10 -29.40
N PRO A 119 13.68 5.16 -29.76
CA PRO A 119 14.68 5.98 -29.08
C PRO A 119 14.35 7.47 -28.96
N LYS A 120 13.51 8.02 -29.86
CA LYS A 120 13.02 9.40 -29.79
C LYS A 120 12.08 9.69 -28.60
N TRP A 121 11.32 8.72 -28.11
CA TRP A 121 10.25 8.94 -27.13
C TRP A 121 10.54 8.41 -25.73
N LYS A 122 11.67 7.72 -25.54
CA LYS A 122 12.07 7.10 -24.26
C LYS A 122 11.95 8.05 -23.06
N ARG A 123 12.50 9.26 -23.19
CA ARG A 123 12.47 10.28 -22.14
C ARG A 123 11.06 10.77 -21.82
N THR A 124 10.23 10.99 -22.84
CA THR A 124 8.84 11.44 -22.67
C THR A 124 8.00 10.39 -21.95
N ILE A 125 8.18 9.11 -22.27
CA ILE A 125 7.39 8.04 -21.66
C ILE A 125 7.78 7.83 -20.19
N GLY A 126 9.07 7.96 -19.86
CA GLY A 126 9.53 7.93 -18.47
C GLY A 126 8.94 9.06 -17.62
N VAL A 127 8.93 10.30 -18.15
CA VAL A 127 8.30 11.45 -17.47
C VAL A 127 6.80 11.23 -17.33
N MET A 128 6.13 10.70 -18.36
CA MET A 128 4.70 10.41 -18.31
C MET A 128 4.36 9.41 -17.19
N PHE A 129 5.15 8.34 -17.03
CA PHE A 129 4.98 7.37 -15.95
C PHE A 129 5.04 8.01 -14.55
N GLN A 130 6.00 8.91 -14.34
CA GLN A 130 6.14 9.62 -13.06
C GLN A 130 5.00 10.62 -12.81
N VAL A 131 4.51 11.30 -13.84
CA VAL A 131 3.32 12.17 -13.74
C VAL A 131 2.08 11.36 -13.35
N PHE A 132 1.83 10.22 -14.01
CA PHE A 132 0.70 9.34 -13.66
C PHE A 132 0.77 8.83 -12.23
N THR A 133 1.96 8.45 -11.76
CA THR A 133 2.14 7.95 -10.38
C THR A 133 1.83 9.05 -9.37
N THR A 134 2.35 10.27 -9.59
CA THR A 134 2.10 11.43 -8.71
C THR A 134 0.63 11.85 -8.71
N LEU A 135 -0.06 11.77 -9.86
CA LEU A 135 -1.49 12.07 -9.94
C LEU A 135 -2.34 11.02 -9.21
N GLY A 136 -1.93 9.75 -9.22
CA GLY A 136 -2.65 8.67 -8.55
C GLY A 136 -2.52 8.67 -7.03
N ASP A 137 -1.43 9.17 -6.47
CA ASP A 137 -1.19 9.21 -5.02
C ASP A 137 -1.99 10.32 -4.31
N ARG A 138 -2.50 11.28 -5.06
CA ARG A 138 -3.31 12.38 -4.53
C ARG A 138 -4.71 11.88 -4.14
N LYS A 139 -4.84 11.39 -2.90
CA LYS A 139 -6.12 11.12 -2.22
C LYS A 139 -6.93 12.37 -1.98
#